data_AF-A0A7C5T138-F1
#
_entry.id   AF-A0A7C5T138-F1
#
_cell.length_a   1.000
_cell.length_b   1.000
_cell.length_c   1.000
_cell.angle_alpha   90.00
_cell.angle_beta   90.00
_cell.angle_gamma   90.00
#
_symmetry.space_group_name_H-M   'P 1'
#
loop_
_entity.id
_entity.type
_entity.pdbx_description
1 polymer ?
#
loop_
_entity_poly.entity_id
_entity_poly.type
_entity_poly.pdbx_seq_one_letter_code
_entity_poly.pdbx_strand_id
1 'polypeptide(L)'
;MAPAPRKRREEKEGVARAGSRTVVRITAWEVFEALALTLFEPLSRRFVRLFELDRSLTRAGLSVHPVKYGAVTLALTLFSALFSAVGMVVLALTVELTLPQLVIGVLVATIAPILVLATRLAYPSLLSTLRKNEVESELPFFMAYLATMVRGGYSVERVVERVAELRVFKAIRAEARRVVTLIRMFGEDPVTALEKVASHHPSSRFRDVILGYTTTLRSGGDVLHYLEVRTRELFESRATEVRALLGRLASFLEVYTIFGVVVSVTLFVFFAVSAALSAAQALRAPTELAEIRVDVTTPALYNFVALPAMAFAIVLAMHLNQPRNPVSYWAVYTTLLVWVPVAIGVSVIVLVTTGGLDLLSGGVSIEGVRSAIYTVSTGLLLASLPPAIKYMRIERRQRGLVRAVADVLRDISEIRKTGLSPEKCIILVSSRSYRALTPIVERAAAALTVGISLEEALRRALRGLREWFTVASFRFLVDSITVGGGSPEVIDTLARYTQMLAELEEEIRRRMRTQVFVPYFGAIMLSSLPVMILYMLLSIARIPLPTLAPLVFCMVMGAMVNAYAMGLVAGKASKATLAAGFLHASLLTVVAAAASLATLAYAGA
;
A
#
# COMPACT_ATOMS: atom_id res chain seq x y z
N MET A 1 84.96 -1.64 -18.79
CA MET A 1 84.36 -0.63 -17.88
C MET A 1 82.90 -0.45 -18.26
N ALA A 2 81.99 -0.90 -17.40
CA ALA A 2 80.55 -0.72 -17.57
C ALA A 2 80.07 0.53 -16.84
N PRO A 3 78.98 1.15 -17.32
CA PRO A 3 77.89 1.57 -16.45
C PRO A 3 76.55 1.01 -17.00
N ALA A 4 75.92 0.04 -16.32
CA ALA A 4 74.95 0.16 -15.22
C ALA A 4 73.57 0.72 -15.62
N PRO A 5 72.44 0.06 -15.22
CA PRO A 5 71.22 0.04 -16.02
C PRO A 5 70.13 0.98 -15.49
N ARG A 6 69.64 1.88 -16.35
CA ARG A 6 68.47 2.74 -16.07
C ARG A 6 67.15 1.98 -15.88
N LYS A 7 67.05 0.74 -16.35
CA LYS A 7 65.79 -0.06 -16.27
C LYS A 7 65.39 -0.51 -14.86
N ARG A 8 66.30 -0.55 -13.88
CA ARG A 8 65.97 -0.99 -12.50
C ARG A 8 65.35 0.11 -11.61
N ARG A 9 65.32 1.37 -12.06
CA ARG A 9 64.71 2.47 -11.29
C ARG A 9 63.20 2.62 -11.56
N GLU A 10 62.77 2.46 -12.81
CA GLU A 10 61.35 2.56 -13.18
C GLU A 10 60.54 1.34 -12.66
N GLU A 11 61.15 0.15 -12.64
CA GLU A 11 60.52 -1.05 -12.06
C GLU A 11 60.40 -0.95 -10.53
N LYS A 12 61.34 -0.29 -9.85
CA LYS A 12 61.26 -0.04 -8.41
C LYS A 12 60.23 1.03 -8.04
N GLU A 13 60.02 2.04 -8.89
CA GLU A 13 58.97 3.04 -8.68
C GLU A 13 57.57 2.51 -9.00
N GLY A 14 57.43 1.60 -9.97
CA GLY A 14 56.18 0.90 -10.26
C GLY A 14 55.77 -0.08 -9.16
N VAL A 15 56.73 -0.81 -8.57
CA VAL A 15 56.47 -1.75 -7.47
C VAL A 15 56.28 -1.02 -6.13
N ALA A 16 56.91 0.14 -5.90
CA ALA A 16 56.67 0.95 -4.70
C ALA A 16 55.25 1.57 -4.66
N ARG A 17 54.60 1.77 -5.81
CA ARG A 17 53.20 2.23 -5.89
C ARG A 17 52.16 1.10 -5.79
N ALA A 18 52.56 -0.16 -6.00
CA ALA A 18 51.70 -1.33 -5.83
C ALA A 18 51.57 -1.80 -4.37
N GLY A 19 52.33 -1.18 -3.45
CA GLY A 19 52.35 -1.47 -2.02
C GLY A 19 51.68 -0.42 -1.13
N SER A 20 50.84 0.47 -1.67
CA SER A 20 49.97 1.27 -0.80
C SER A 20 48.95 0.32 -0.20
N ARG A 21 49.26 -0.25 0.98
CA ARG A 21 48.25 -0.77 1.90
C ARG A 21 47.14 0.26 1.90
N THR A 22 46.01 -0.03 1.27
CA THR A 22 44.76 0.65 1.57
C THR A 22 44.54 0.38 3.04
N VAL A 23 44.99 1.31 3.87
CA VAL A 23 44.68 1.33 5.29
C VAL A 23 43.16 1.39 5.30
N VAL A 24 42.52 0.24 5.48
CA VAL A 24 41.08 0.17 5.72
C VAL A 24 40.88 1.09 6.92
N ARG A 25 40.31 2.27 6.68
CA ARG A 25 40.03 3.22 7.76
C ARG A 25 39.04 2.49 8.65
N ILE A 26 39.54 1.98 9.77
CA ILE A 26 38.72 1.31 10.76
C ILE A 26 37.64 2.30 11.13
N THR A 27 36.39 1.94 10.85
CA THR A 27 35.28 2.82 11.18
C THR A 27 35.05 2.78 12.68
N ALA A 28 34.62 3.90 13.27
CA ALA A 28 34.30 3.96 14.71
C ALA A 28 33.31 2.85 15.12
N TRP A 29 32.46 2.43 14.19
CA TRP A 29 31.56 1.30 14.35
C TRP A 29 32.28 -0.06 14.49
N GLU A 30 33.31 -0.33 13.69
CA GLU A 30 34.08 -1.58 13.77
C GLU A 30 34.86 -1.67 15.09
N VAL A 31 35.38 -0.53 15.58
CA VAL A 31 36.00 -0.45 16.91
C VAL A 31 34.97 -0.77 18.00
N PHE A 32 33.77 -0.20 17.89
CA PHE A 32 32.67 -0.49 18.82
C PHE A 32 32.26 -1.96 18.79
N GLU A 33 32.14 -2.58 17.62
CA GLU A 33 31.81 -3.99 17.47
C GLU A 33 32.86 -4.89 18.11
N ALA A 34 34.15 -4.58 17.92
CA ALA A 34 35.25 -5.33 18.53
C ALA A 34 35.20 -5.21 20.07
N LEU A 35 35.03 -3.99 20.58
CA LEU A 35 34.95 -3.72 22.01
C LEU A 35 33.73 -4.38 22.67
N ALA A 36 32.56 -4.32 22.00
CA ALA A 36 31.36 -5.02 22.43
C ALA A 36 31.58 -6.54 22.47
N LEU A 37 32.26 -7.11 21.48
CA LEU A 37 32.57 -8.53 21.43
C LEU A 37 33.49 -8.93 22.58
N THR A 38 34.56 -8.18 22.84
CA THR A 38 35.49 -8.48 23.95
C THR A 38 34.84 -8.39 25.33
N LEU A 39 33.93 -7.42 25.55
CA LEU A 39 33.30 -7.22 26.85
C LEU A 39 32.12 -8.17 27.11
N PHE A 40 31.36 -8.52 26.08
CA PHE A 40 30.09 -9.25 26.22
C PHE A 40 30.11 -10.67 25.66
N GLU A 41 31.25 -11.21 25.24
CA GLU A 41 31.33 -12.56 24.67
C GLU A 41 30.66 -13.66 25.53
N PRO A 42 30.98 -13.83 26.84
CA PRO A 42 30.40 -14.92 27.63
C PRO A 42 28.89 -14.73 27.86
N LEU A 43 28.43 -13.49 28.02
CA LEU A 43 27.02 -13.15 28.19
C LEU A 43 26.25 -13.36 26.88
N SER A 44 26.86 -12.99 25.75
CA SER A 44 26.31 -13.18 24.41
C SER A 44 26.08 -14.65 24.08
N ARG A 45 27.01 -15.56 24.43
CA ARG A 45 26.83 -17.02 24.21
C ARG A 45 25.63 -17.60 24.97
N ARG A 46 25.27 -17.04 26.14
CA ARG A 46 24.04 -17.42 26.86
C ARG A 46 22.81 -16.79 26.21
N PHE A 47 22.91 -15.53 25.84
CA PHE A 47 21.85 -14.76 25.18
C PHE A 47 21.42 -15.37 23.83
N VAL A 48 22.38 -15.78 22.99
CA VAL A 48 22.15 -16.46 21.71
C VAL A 48 21.36 -17.75 21.89
N ARG A 49 21.69 -18.55 22.92
CA ARG A 49 20.98 -19.80 23.22
C ARG A 49 19.57 -19.55 23.74
N LEU A 50 19.38 -18.56 24.61
CA LEU A 50 18.07 -18.24 25.19
C LEU A 50 17.06 -17.78 24.13
N PHE A 51 17.51 -16.99 23.14
CA PHE A 51 16.65 -16.41 22.11
C PHE A 51 16.75 -17.12 20.74
N GLU A 52 17.44 -18.27 20.67
CA GLU A 52 17.72 -19.03 19.43
C GLU A 52 18.17 -18.13 18.26
N LEU A 53 19.10 -17.20 18.52
CA LEU A 53 19.51 -16.19 17.53
C LEU A 53 20.12 -16.81 16.27
N ASP A 54 20.73 -17.99 16.37
CA ASP A 54 21.28 -18.74 15.23
C ASP A 54 20.21 -19.02 14.17
N ARG A 55 19.03 -19.50 14.60
CA ARG A 55 17.93 -19.82 13.70
C ARG A 55 17.29 -18.57 13.11
N SER A 56 17.10 -17.52 13.91
CA SER A 56 16.46 -16.29 13.45
C SER A 56 17.32 -15.51 12.45
N LEU A 57 18.65 -15.44 12.66
CA LEU A 57 19.59 -14.82 11.73
C LEU A 57 19.70 -15.59 10.42
N THR A 58 19.73 -16.93 10.48
CA THR A 58 19.78 -17.79 9.29
C THR A 58 18.50 -17.64 8.46
N ARG A 59 17.32 -17.64 9.10
CA ARG A 59 16.02 -17.39 8.43
C ARG A 59 15.96 -15.98 7.82
N ALA A 60 16.52 -14.98 8.50
CA ALA A 60 16.62 -13.62 7.99
C ALA A 60 17.59 -13.47 6.80
N GLY A 61 18.47 -14.46 6.57
CA GLY A 61 19.50 -14.40 5.53
C GLY A 61 20.65 -13.45 5.88
N LEU A 62 20.88 -13.18 7.16
CA LEU A 62 21.96 -12.33 7.64
C LEU A 62 23.24 -13.16 7.79
N SER A 63 24.30 -12.78 7.09
CA SER A 63 25.63 -13.41 7.16
C SER A 63 26.48 -12.89 8.33
N VAL A 64 25.85 -12.68 9.50
CA VAL A 64 26.53 -12.16 10.71
C VAL A 64 26.64 -13.27 11.73
N HIS A 65 27.81 -13.42 12.35
CA HIS A 65 28.01 -14.43 13.38
C HIS A 65 27.07 -14.18 14.59
N PRO A 66 26.31 -15.17 15.07
CA PRO A 66 25.27 -14.98 16.10
C PRO A 66 25.80 -14.37 17.41
N VAL A 67 26.98 -14.81 17.84
CA VAL A 67 27.66 -14.27 19.04
C VAL A 67 28.02 -12.80 18.87
N LYS A 68 28.39 -12.36 17.65
CA LYS A 68 28.70 -10.95 17.36
C LYS A 68 27.43 -10.10 17.45
N TYR A 69 26.33 -10.58 16.87
CA TYR A 69 25.05 -9.87 16.92
C TYR A 69 24.52 -9.73 18.35
N GLY A 70 24.62 -10.79 19.16
CA GLY A 70 24.23 -10.79 20.58
C GLY A 70 25.06 -9.79 21.40
N ALA A 71 26.38 -9.78 21.22
CA ALA A 71 27.28 -8.89 21.95
C ALA A 71 27.00 -7.41 21.65
N VAL A 72 26.83 -7.05 20.37
CA VAL A 72 26.47 -5.68 19.97
C VAL A 72 25.09 -5.27 20.50
N THR A 73 24.14 -6.20 20.53
CA THR A 73 22.79 -5.92 21.07
C THR A 73 22.85 -5.61 22.56
N LEU A 74 23.55 -6.44 23.34
CA LEU A 74 23.73 -6.22 24.77
C LEU A 74 24.49 -4.92 25.06
N ALA A 75 25.54 -4.62 24.30
CA ALA A 75 26.28 -3.37 24.43
C ALA A 75 25.39 -2.15 24.17
N LEU A 76 24.64 -2.12 23.06
CA LEU A 76 23.73 -1.02 22.74
C LEU A 76 22.64 -0.83 23.80
N THR A 77 22.10 -1.92 24.35
CA THR A 77 21.10 -1.83 25.42
C THR A 77 21.68 -1.27 26.71
N LEU A 78 22.91 -1.64 27.06
CA LEU A 78 23.60 -1.10 28.21
C LEU A 78 23.92 0.39 28.02
N PHE A 79 24.43 0.78 26.86
CA PHE A 79 24.70 2.20 26.56
C PHE A 79 23.41 3.02 26.56
N SER A 80 22.31 2.50 26.01
CA SER A 80 21.01 3.17 26.08
C SER A 80 20.51 3.33 27.51
N ALA A 81 20.71 2.31 28.36
CA ALA A 81 20.31 2.37 29.78
C ALA A 81 21.17 3.36 30.56
N LEU A 82 22.47 3.38 30.31
CA LEU A 82 23.39 4.33 30.97
C LEU A 82 23.08 5.76 30.53
N PHE A 83 22.87 6.00 29.24
CA PHE A 83 22.57 7.34 28.72
C PHE A 83 21.22 7.85 29.23
N SER A 84 20.18 7.01 29.27
CA SER A 84 18.87 7.40 29.79
C SER A 84 18.90 7.64 31.30
N ALA A 85 19.65 6.83 32.07
CA ALA A 85 19.82 7.01 33.50
C ALA A 85 20.61 8.29 33.82
N VAL A 86 21.74 8.53 33.15
CA VAL A 86 22.52 9.77 33.32
C VAL A 86 21.70 10.99 32.92
N GLY A 87 20.97 10.93 31.80
CA GLY A 87 20.07 12.01 31.38
C GLY A 87 18.99 12.32 32.42
N MET A 88 18.41 11.30 33.04
CA MET A 88 17.42 11.46 34.12
C MET A 88 18.06 12.09 35.37
N VAL A 89 19.23 11.61 35.79
CA VAL A 89 19.95 12.17 36.95
C VAL A 89 20.31 13.64 36.71
N VAL A 90 20.84 13.99 35.54
CA VAL A 90 21.16 15.39 35.20
C VAL A 90 19.89 16.25 35.18
N LEU A 91 18.78 15.76 34.63
CA LEU A 91 17.51 16.46 34.62
C LEU A 91 16.97 16.70 36.05
N ALA A 92 17.07 15.69 36.92
CA ALA A 92 16.64 15.78 38.32
C ALA A 92 17.52 16.72 39.17
N LEU A 93 18.80 16.92 38.79
CA LEU A 93 19.72 17.84 39.47
C LEU A 93 19.62 19.29 38.96
N THR A 94 19.08 19.51 37.75
CA THR A 94 19.03 20.84 37.11
C THR A 94 17.66 21.50 37.21
N VAL A 95 16.59 20.72 37.39
CA VAL A 95 15.21 21.20 37.46
C VAL A 95 14.54 20.63 38.71
N GLU A 96 13.81 21.47 39.45
CA GLU A 96 12.95 21.02 40.54
C GLU A 96 11.74 20.26 39.97
N LEU A 97 11.83 18.93 39.91
CA LEU A 97 10.78 18.06 39.38
C LEU A 97 9.72 17.76 40.44
N THR A 98 8.45 17.91 40.08
CA THR A 98 7.33 17.40 40.91
C THR A 98 7.28 15.86 40.87
N LEU A 99 6.73 15.22 41.91
CA LEU A 99 6.59 13.75 41.97
C LEU A 99 6.02 13.10 40.70
N PRO A 100 4.93 13.58 40.05
CA PRO A 100 4.43 12.97 38.81
C PRO A 100 5.40 13.08 37.63
N GLN A 101 6.17 14.18 37.53
CA GLN A 101 7.16 14.37 36.47
C GLN A 101 8.36 13.43 36.65
N LEU A 102 8.78 13.19 37.91
CA LEU A 102 9.84 12.24 38.22
C LEU A 102 9.43 10.80 37.86
N VAL A 103 8.19 10.40 38.17
CA VAL A 103 7.67 9.07 37.79
C VAL A 103 7.66 8.88 36.28
N ILE A 104 7.19 9.88 35.51
CA ILE A 104 7.21 9.83 34.04
C ILE A 104 8.66 9.77 33.52
N GLY A 105 9.57 10.57 34.08
CA GLY A 105 10.98 10.58 33.70
C GLY A 105 11.67 9.22 33.91
N VAL A 106 11.43 8.56 35.05
CA VAL A 106 11.94 7.21 35.34
C VAL A 106 11.31 6.16 34.42
N LEU A 107 10.00 6.28 34.13
CA LEU A 107 9.32 5.39 33.19
C LEU A 107 9.93 5.51 31.78
N VAL A 108 10.16 6.74 31.29
CA VAL A 108 10.81 6.97 29.99
C VAL A 108 12.24 6.45 29.99
N ALA A 109 13.00 6.67 31.06
CA ALA A 109 14.38 6.23 31.17
C ALA A 109 14.52 4.70 31.18
N THR A 110 13.53 3.98 31.73
CA THR A 110 13.47 2.51 31.74
C THR A 110 12.91 1.92 30.45
N ILE A 111 11.94 2.58 29.81
CA ILE A 111 11.37 2.15 28.52
C ILE A 111 12.41 2.22 27.40
N ALA A 112 13.27 3.25 27.38
CA ALA A 112 14.25 3.44 26.31
C ALA A 112 15.16 2.21 26.05
N PRO A 113 15.89 1.64 27.04
CA PRO A 113 16.70 0.44 26.82
C PRO A 113 15.88 -0.80 26.49
N ILE A 114 14.66 -0.93 27.06
CA ILE A 114 13.75 -2.04 26.73
C ILE A 114 13.34 -1.96 25.26
N LEU A 115 13.06 -0.76 24.74
CA LEU A 115 12.72 -0.54 23.34
C LEU A 115 13.90 -0.85 22.42
N VAL A 116 15.13 -0.46 22.79
CA VAL A 116 16.34 -0.81 22.02
C VAL A 116 16.53 -2.34 21.99
N LEU A 117 16.34 -3.03 23.11
CA LEU A 117 16.44 -4.49 23.17
C LEU A 117 15.35 -5.15 22.30
N ALA A 118 14.10 -4.72 22.48
CA ALA A 118 12.95 -5.27 21.77
C ALA A 118 13.08 -5.09 20.25
N THR A 119 13.50 -3.89 19.79
CA THR A 119 13.70 -3.63 18.36
C THR A 119 14.83 -4.47 17.78
N ARG A 120 15.94 -4.64 18.49
CA ARG A 120 17.07 -5.47 18.03
C ARG A 120 16.77 -6.96 18.02
N LEU A 121 15.97 -7.45 18.96
CA LEU A 121 15.47 -8.83 18.94
C LEU A 121 14.42 -9.05 17.84
N ALA A 122 13.55 -8.06 17.60
CA ALA A 122 12.56 -8.11 16.53
C ALA A 122 13.18 -7.90 15.13
N TYR A 123 14.35 -7.30 15.01
CA TYR A 123 14.93 -6.96 13.71
C TYR A 123 15.15 -8.18 12.78
N PRO A 124 15.76 -9.30 13.23
CA PRO A 124 15.89 -10.50 12.40
C PRO A 124 14.53 -11.10 12.02
N SER A 125 13.56 -11.13 12.94
CA SER A 125 12.24 -11.68 12.66
C SER A 125 11.47 -10.80 11.65
N LEU A 126 11.56 -9.48 11.76
CA LEU A 126 11.03 -8.52 10.80
C LEU A 126 11.64 -8.72 9.41
N LEU A 127 12.97 -8.83 9.31
CA LEU A 127 13.65 -9.11 8.04
C LEU A 127 13.26 -10.47 7.46
N SER A 128 13.16 -11.51 8.28
CA SER A 128 12.71 -12.83 7.82
C SER A 128 11.27 -12.80 7.29
N THR A 129 10.40 -11.99 7.91
CA THR A 129 9.01 -11.77 7.50
C THR A 129 8.95 -10.99 6.18
N LEU A 130 9.78 -9.95 6.03
CA LEU A 130 9.91 -9.22 4.78
C LEU A 130 10.39 -10.13 3.65
N ARG A 131 11.46 -10.91 3.88
CA ARG A 131 11.99 -11.89 2.91
C ARG A 131 10.93 -12.92 2.52
N LYS A 132 10.21 -13.47 3.51
CA LYS A 132 9.07 -14.37 3.28
C LYS A 132 8.02 -13.72 2.37
N ASN A 133 7.53 -12.55 2.75
CA ASN A 133 6.44 -11.87 2.05
C ASN A 133 6.84 -11.46 0.63
N GLU A 134 8.06 -10.96 0.44
CA GLU A 134 8.58 -10.57 -0.88
C GLU A 134 8.67 -11.81 -1.81
N VAL A 135 9.25 -12.92 -1.35
CA VAL A 135 9.34 -14.16 -2.16
C VAL A 135 7.96 -14.74 -2.44
N GLU A 136 7.09 -14.83 -1.45
CA GLU A 136 5.75 -15.38 -1.64
C GLU A 136 4.97 -14.54 -2.66
N SER A 137 5.13 -13.22 -2.68
CA SER A 137 4.41 -12.34 -3.62
C SER A 137 4.82 -12.57 -5.08
N GLU A 138 6.09 -12.92 -5.31
CA GLU A 138 6.64 -13.21 -6.64
C GLU A 138 6.47 -14.68 -7.05
N LEU A 139 6.27 -15.60 -6.08
CA LEU A 139 6.33 -17.05 -6.28
C LEU A 139 5.35 -17.60 -7.34
N PRO A 140 4.05 -17.26 -7.37
CA PRO A 140 3.14 -17.76 -8.40
C PRO A 140 3.59 -17.39 -9.82
N PHE A 141 4.15 -16.18 -9.98
CA PHE A 141 4.62 -15.67 -11.26
C PHE A 141 5.93 -16.33 -11.69
N PHE A 142 6.84 -16.55 -10.74
CA PHE A 142 8.05 -17.33 -11.01
C PHE A 142 7.71 -18.77 -11.38
N MET A 143 6.72 -19.39 -10.72
CA MET A 143 6.29 -20.74 -11.05
C MET A 143 5.63 -20.82 -12.42
N ALA A 144 4.83 -19.82 -12.81
CA ALA A 144 4.36 -19.68 -14.18
C ALA A 144 5.50 -19.55 -15.19
N TYR A 145 6.50 -18.71 -14.90
CA TYR A 145 7.69 -18.59 -15.73
C TYR A 145 8.49 -19.90 -15.79
N LEU A 146 8.65 -20.59 -14.67
CA LEU A 146 9.37 -21.85 -14.59
C LEU A 146 8.65 -22.96 -15.37
N ALA A 147 7.34 -23.12 -15.18
CA ALA A 147 6.52 -24.09 -15.90
C ALA A 147 6.51 -23.81 -17.42
N THR A 148 6.37 -22.53 -17.82
CA THR A 148 6.41 -22.13 -19.24
C THR A 148 7.76 -22.44 -19.87
N MET A 149 8.87 -22.12 -19.20
CA MET A 149 10.20 -22.43 -19.72
C MET A 149 10.46 -23.94 -19.74
N VAL A 150 10.13 -24.68 -18.68
CA VAL A 150 10.32 -26.14 -18.65
C VAL A 150 9.51 -26.84 -19.74
N ARG A 151 8.28 -26.37 -20.01
CA ARG A 151 7.47 -26.83 -21.15
C ARG A 151 8.16 -26.59 -22.50
N GLY A 152 8.90 -25.49 -22.62
CA GLY A 152 9.74 -25.18 -23.77
C GLY A 152 11.04 -26.00 -23.85
N GLY A 153 11.23 -27.00 -22.99
CA GLY A 153 12.39 -27.89 -22.98
C GLY A 153 13.56 -27.42 -22.10
N TYR A 154 13.37 -26.41 -21.25
CA TYR A 154 14.44 -25.90 -20.39
C TYR A 154 14.63 -26.74 -19.14
N SER A 155 15.89 -26.97 -18.76
CA SER A 155 16.21 -27.45 -17.42
C SER A 155 15.95 -26.34 -16.39
N VAL A 156 15.46 -26.72 -15.20
CA VAL A 156 15.20 -25.77 -14.11
C VAL A 156 16.44 -24.99 -13.72
N GLU A 157 17.62 -25.62 -13.77
CA GLU A 157 18.91 -24.96 -13.57
C GLU A 157 19.09 -23.73 -14.47
N ARG A 158 18.92 -23.89 -15.79
CA ARG A 158 19.03 -22.77 -16.74
C ARG A 158 18.02 -21.67 -16.46
N VAL A 159 16.81 -22.03 -16.03
CA VAL A 159 15.78 -21.05 -15.66
C VAL A 159 16.19 -20.27 -14.41
N VAL A 160 16.74 -20.94 -13.40
CA VAL A 160 17.26 -20.31 -12.17
C VAL A 160 18.43 -19.37 -12.50
N GLU A 161 19.34 -19.78 -13.38
CA GLU A 161 20.42 -18.91 -13.87
C GLU A 161 19.88 -17.66 -14.56
N ARG A 162 18.88 -17.82 -15.44
CA ARG A 162 18.25 -16.68 -16.11
C ARG A 162 17.59 -15.74 -15.10
N VAL A 163 16.85 -16.28 -14.14
CA VAL A 163 16.14 -15.49 -13.11
C VAL A 163 17.11 -14.73 -12.20
N ALA A 164 18.33 -15.23 -11.97
CA ALA A 164 19.36 -14.52 -11.22
C ALA A 164 19.80 -13.18 -11.87
N GLU A 165 19.58 -13.02 -13.17
CA GLU A 165 19.89 -11.82 -13.95
C GLU A 165 18.69 -10.90 -14.17
N LEU A 166 17.49 -11.47 -14.27
CA LEU A 166 16.25 -10.74 -14.50
C LEU A 166 15.98 -9.71 -13.38
N ARG A 167 15.69 -8.47 -13.77
CA ARG A 167 15.31 -7.39 -12.84
C ARG A 167 13.82 -7.39 -12.48
N VAL A 168 13.03 -8.26 -13.12
CA VAL A 168 11.58 -8.36 -12.92
C VAL A 168 11.26 -8.86 -11.53
N PHE A 169 11.93 -9.94 -11.11
CA PHE A 169 11.86 -10.45 -9.75
C PHE A 169 12.96 -9.80 -8.91
N LYS A 170 12.61 -9.21 -7.78
CA LYS A 170 13.59 -8.65 -6.84
C LYS A 170 13.99 -9.73 -5.84
N ALA A 171 13.02 -10.42 -5.27
CA ALA A 171 13.21 -11.36 -4.17
C ALA A 171 13.65 -12.73 -4.66
N ILE A 172 12.94 -13.28 -5.65
CA ILE A 172 13.28 -14.59 -6.22
C ILE A 172 14.62 -14.54 -6.94
N ARG A 173 14.98 -13.40 -7.55
CA ARG A 173 16.32 -13.18 -8.09
C ARG A 173 17.40 -13.30 -7.01
N ALA A 174 17.15 -12.79 -5.80
CA ALA A 174 18.11 -12.90 -4.71
C ALA A 174 18.27 -14.37 -4.24
N GLU A 175 17.19 -15.14 -4.19
CA GLU A 175 17.24 -16.58 -3.92
C GLU A 175 17.95 -17.35 -5.06
N ALA A 176 17.61 -17.06 -6.31
CA ALA A 176 18.23 -17.66 -7.49
C ALA A 176 19.74 -17.39 -7.52
N ARG A 177 20.18 -16.17 -7.18
CA ARG A 177 21.61 -15.84 -7.03
C ARG A 177 22.30 -16.68 -5.97
N ARG A 178 21.63 -16.96 -4.83
CA ARG A 178 22.18 -17.85 -3.80
C ARG A 178 22.37 -19.26 -4.37
N VAL A 179 21.39 -19.79 -5.09
CA VAL A 179 21.48 -21.10 -5.75
C VAL A 179 22.63 -21.13 -6.77
N VAL A 180 22.68 -20.16 -7.69
CA VAL A 180 23.75 -20.05 -8.70
C VAL A 180 25.13 -19.91 -8.07
N THR A 181 25.23 -19.22 -6.92
CA THR A 181 26.49 -19.09 -6.18
C THR A 181 26.95 -20.45 -5.65
N LEU A 182 26.04 -21.26 -5.08
CA LEU A 182 26.36 -22.62 -4.63
C LEU A 182 26.82 -23.53 -5.78
N ILE A 183 26.16 -23.44 -6.93
CA ILE A 183 26.53 -24.23 -8.11
C ILE A 183 27.88 -23.79 -8.68
N ARG A 184 28.05 -22.49 -8.96
CA ARG A 184 29.23 -21.99 -9.69
C ARG A 184 30.46 -21.76 -8.84
N MET A 185 30.31 -21.34 -7.58
CA MET A 185 31.45 -21.05 -6.69
C MET A 185 31.82 -22.25 -5.82
N PHE A 186 30.83 -23.05 -5.39
CA PHE A 186 31.06 -24.16 -4.47
C PHE A 186 30.96 -25.53 -5.15
N GLY A 187 30.59 -25.59 -6.43
CA GLY A 187 30.51 -26.85 -7.20
C GLY A 187 29.44 -27.81 -6.69
N GLU A 188 28.44 -27.31 -5.95
CA GLU A 188 27.33 -28.15 -5.48
C GLU A 188 26.41 -28.54 -6.65
N ASP A 189 25.84 -29.75 -6.59
CA ASP A 189 24.90 -30.18 -7.62
C ASP A 189 23.62 -29.30 -7.59
N PRO A 190 22.99 -29.02 -8.75
CA PRO A 190 21.86 -28.09 -8.83
C PRO A 190 20.67 -28.45 -7.93
N VAL A 191 20.42 -29.74 -7.71
CA VAL A 191 19.29 -30.24 -6.92
C VAL A 191 19.55 -30.00 -5.42
N THR A 192 20.75 -30.34 -4.95
CA THR A 192 21.20 -30.11 -3.57
C THR A 192 21.33 -28.61 -3.29
N ALA A 193 21.82 -27.82 -4.24
CA ALA A 193 21.87 -26.36 -4.10
C ALA A 193 20.47 -25.74 -3.91
N LEU A 194 19.49 -26.20 -4.70
CA LEU A 194 18.08 -25.80 -4.55
C LEU A 194 17.51 -26.22 -3.19
N GLU A 195 17.76 -27.46 -2.76
CA GLU A 195 17.31 -28.00 -1.48
C GLU A 195 17.91 -27.24 -0.29
N LYS A 196 19.21 -26.90 -0.35
CA LYS A 196 19.91 -26.14 0.68
C LYS A 196 19.37 -24.72 0.83
N VAL A 197 19.06 -24.04 -0.28
CA VAL A 197 18.44 -22.70 -0.23
C VAL A 197 17.00 -22.77 0.26
N ALA A 198 16.22 -23.76 -0.19
CA ALA A 198 14.80 -23.91 0.15
C ALA A 198 14.58 -24.31 1.62
N SER A 199 15.38 -25.25 2.15
CA SER A 199 15.28 -25.75 3.53
C SER A 199 15.48 -24.66 4.58
N HIS A 200 16.33 -23.66 4.30
CA HIS A 200 16.60 -22.54 5.20
C HIS A 200 15.69 -21.33 4.96
N HIS A 201 14.80 -21.38 3.98
CA HIS A 201 13.94 -20.25 3.62
C HIS A 201 12.75 -20.09 4.60
N PRO A 202 12.41 -18.85 5.02
CA PRO A 202 11.32 -18.61 5.98
C PRO A 202 9.90 -18.87 5.42
N SER A 203 9.72 -18.82 4.09
CA SER A 203 8.44 -19.17 3.46
C SER A 203 8.27 -20.69 3.36
N SER A 204 7.20 -21.20 3.97
CA SER A 204 6.78 -22.60 3.80
C SER A 204 6.40 -22.89 2.35
N ARG A 205 5.61 -22.01 1.71
CA ARG A 205 5.19 -22.19 0.31
C ARG A 205 6.37 -22.31 -0.65
N PHE A 206 7.38 -21.45 -0.50
CA PHE A 206 8.59 -21.56 -1.32
C PHE A 206 9.32 -22.88 -1.08
N ARG A 207 9.47 -23.27 0.20
CA ARG A 207 10.13 -24.52 0.56
C ARG A 207 9.38 -25.73 0.00
N ASP A 208 8.07 -25.79 0.17
CA ASP A 208 7.24 -26.92 -0.25
C ASP A 208 7.25 -27.10 -1.78
N VAL A 209 7.32 -26.00 -2.53
CA VAL A 209 7.42 -26.00 -4.00
C VAL A 209 8.78 -26.49 -4.47
N ILE A 210 9.87 -25.96 -3.91
CA ILE A 210 11.21 -26.34 -4.35
C ILE A 210 11.55 -27.77 -3.91
N LEU A 211 11.23 -28.16 -2.66
CA LEU A 211 11.47 -29.52 -2.17
C LEU A 211 10.57 -30.56 -2.85
N GLY A 212 9.33 -30.21 -3.17
CA GLY A 212 8.47 -31.09 -3.96
C GLY A 212 9.03 -31.30 -5.36
N TYR A 213 9.53 -30.24 -6.01
CA TYR A 213 10.23 -30.35 -7.29
C TYR A 213 11.46 -31.28 -7.22
N THR A 214 12.36 -31.09 -6.24
CA THR A 214 13.56 -31.92 -6.12
C THR A 214 13.22 -33.39 -5.86
N THR A 215 12.16 -33.64 -5.08
CA THR A 215 11.66 -34.99 -4.82
C THR A 215 11.11 -35.64 -6.09
N THR A 216 10.27 -34.93 -6.85
CA THR A 216 9.71 -35.43 -8.12
C THR A 216 10.81 -35.71 -9.14
N LEU A 217 11.84 -34.86 -9.23
CA LEU A 217 12.97 -35.06 -10.12
C LEU A 217 13.78 -36.31 -9.73
N ARG A 218 14.09 -36.49 -8.42
CA ARG A 218 14.84 -37.65 -7.92
C ARG A 218 14.10 -38.97 -8.11
N SER A 219 12.77 -38.96 -8.00
CA SER A 219 11.94 -40.14 -8.23
C SER A 219 11.66 -40.42 -9.71
N GLY A 220 12.18 -39.59 -10.64
CA GLY A 220 11.92 -39.72 -12.08
C GLY A 220 10.48 -39.42 -12.49
N GLY A 221 9.74 -38.64 -11.70
CA GLY A 221 8.37 -38.26 -11.99
C GLY A 221 8.24 -37.14 -13.02
N ASP A 222 7.02 -36.83 -13.44
CA ASP A 222 6.74 -35.73 -14.37
C ASP A 222 6.86 -34.36 -13.67
N VAL A 223 8.05 -33.77 -13.81
CA VAL A 223 8.38 -32.43 -13.32
C VAL A 223 7.47 -31.36 -13.91
N LEU A 224 7.16 -31.45 -15.21
CA LEU A 224 6.37 -30.42 -15.88
C LEU A 224 4.95 -30.42 -15.30
N HIS A 225 4.34 -31.61 -15.17
CA HIS A 225 3.04 -31.75 -14.55
C HIS A 225 3.02 -31.22 -13.11
N TYR A 226 4.03 -31.56 -12.30
CA TYR A 226 4.17 -31.02 -10.95
C TYR A 226 4.19 -29.48 -10.93
N LEU A 227 5.02 -28.86 -11.79
CA LEU A 227 5.14 -27.41 -11.87
C LEU A 227 3.83 -26.75 -12.32
N GLU A 228 3.13 -27.32 -13.29
CA GLU A 228 1.84 -26.79 -13.78
C GLU A 228 0.75 -26.84 -12.71
N VAL A 229 0.63 -27.98 -12.00
CA VAL A 229 -0.33 -28.17 -10.90
C VAL A 229 -0.03 -27.20 -9.77
N ARG A 230 1.22 -27.17 -9.28
CA ARG A 230 1.60 -26.27 -8.18
C ARG A 230 1.47 -24.80 -8.55
N THR A 231 1.73 -24.43 -9.80
CA THR A 231 1.50 -23.05 -10.26
C THR A 231 0.02 -22.67 -10.16
N ARG A 232 -0.88 -23.55 -10.61
CA ARG A 232 -2.33 -23.32 -10.52
C ARG A 232 -2.78 -23.19 -9.07
N GLU A 233 -2.37 -24.12 -8.20
CA GLU A 233 -2.68 -24.06 -6.77
C GLU A 233 -2.20 -22.77 -6.11
N LEU A 234 -1.01 -22.28 -6.46
CA LEU A 234 -0.48 -21.01 -5.95
C LEU A 234 -1.35 -19.83 -6.38
N PHE A 235 -1.82 -19.77 -7.63
CA PHE A 235 -2.72 -18.72 -8.09
C PHE A 235 -4.11 -18.83 -7.48
N GLU A 236 -4.66 -20.03 -7.33
CA GLU A 236 -5.94 -20.26 -6.67
C GLU A 236 -5.88 -19.86 -5.20
N SER A 237 -4.81 -20.25 -4.49
CA SER A 237 -4.57 -19.83 -3.10
C SER A 237 -4.39 -18.32 -2.98
N ARG A 238 -3.77 -17.66 -3.95
CA ARG A 238 -3.69 -16.20 -3.99
C ARG A 238 -5.04 -15.56 -4.27
N ALA A 239 -5.83 -16.12 -5.17
CA ALA A 239 -7.17 -15.65 -5.46
C ALA A 239 -8.07 -15.75 -4.22
N THR A 240 -8.00 -16.84 -3.46
CA THR A 240 -8.76 -16.99 -2.20
C THR A 240 -8.31 -16.01 -1.12
N GLU A 241 -7.01 -15.80 -0.95
CA GLU A 241 -6.47 -14.76 -0.05
C GLU A 241 -6.96 -13.38 -0.43
N VAL A 242 -6.87 -13.02 -1.72
CA VAL A 242 -7.35 -11.75 -2.22
C VAL A 242 -8.85 -11.60 -1.99
N ARG A 243 -9.66 -12.63 -2.29
CA ARG A 243 -11.11 -12.62 -2.01
C ARG A 243 -11.42 -12.43 -0.53
N ALA A 244 -10.67 -13.08 0.37
CA ALA A 244 -10.81 -12.89 1.81
C ALA A 244 -10.45 -11.45 2.23
N LEU A 245 -9.40 -10.86 1.64
CA LEU A 245 -9.06 -9.45 1.84
C LEU A 245 -10.18 -8.52 1.35
N LEU A 246 -10.77 -8.77 0.18
CA LEU A 246 -11.93 -8.01 -0.30
C LEU A 246 -13.10 -8.12 0.67
N GLY A 247 -13.39 -9.31 1.20
CA GLY A 247 -14.43 -9.51 2.21
C GLY A 247 -14.18 -8.72 3.49
N ARG A 248 -12.91 -8.62 3.94
CA ARG A 248 -12.56 -7.78 5.09
C ARG A 248 -12.71 -6.28 4.79
N LEU A 249 -12.26 -5.83 3.62
CA LEU A 249 -12.42 -4.43 3.18
C LEU A 249 -13.90 -4.05 2.99
N ALA A 250 -14.72 -4.99 2.50
CA ALA A 250 -16.17 -4.89 2.44
C ALA A 250 -16.79 -4.70 3.82
N SER A 251 -16.43 -5.58 4.74
CA SER A 251 -16.94 -5.54 6.11
C SER A 251 -16.58 -4.22 6.80
N PHE A 252 -15.37 -3.67 6.57
CA PHE A 252 -15.03 -2.34 7.07
C PHE A 252 -15.92 -1.22 6.49
N LEU A 253 -16.30 -1.30 5.21
CA LEU A 253 -17.27 -0.36 4.62
C LEU A 253 -18.67 -0.53 5.19
N GLU A 254 -19.12 -1.76 5.39
CA GLU A 254 -20.43 -2.07 5.98
C GLU A 254 -20.52 -1.56 7.41
N VAL A 255 -19.51 -1.90 8.25
CA VAL A 255 -19.39 -1.42 9.62
C VAL A 255 -19.38 0.11 9.65
N TYR A 256 -18.58 0.75 8.81
CA TYR A 256 -18.57 2.21 8.74
C TYR A 256 -19.91 2.78 8.30
N THR A 257 -20.61 2.16 7.35
CA THR A 257 -21.94 2.62 6.93
C THR A 257 -22.95 2.48 8.07
N ILE A 258 -22.92 1.38 8.82
CA ILE A 258 -23.82 1.18 9.96
C ILE A 258 -23.56 2.24 11.04
N PHE A 259 -22.32 2.41 11.50
CA PHE A 259 -22.03 3.36 12.57
C PHE A 259 -22.00 4.83 12.12
N GLY A 260 -21.58 5.09 10.88
CA GLY A 260 -21.46 6.44 10.32
C GLY A 260 -22.71 6.94 9.61
N VAL A 261 -23.68 6.07 9.29
CA VAL A 261 -24.95 6.51 8.70
C VAL A 261 -26.09 6.10 9.59
N VAL A 262 -26.27 4.81 9.88
CA VAL A 262 -27.47 4.35 10.59
C VAL A 262 -27.51 4.91 12.01
N VAL A 263 -26.44 4.72 12.79
CA VAL A 263 -26.34 5.28 14.15
C VAL A 263 -26.40 6.80 14.12
N SER A 264 -25.74 7.44 13.15
CA SER A 264 -25.76 8.89 13.00
C SER A 264 -27.16 9.44 12.69
N VAL A 265 -27.90 8.81 11.77
CA VAL A 265 -29.29 9.15 11.48
C VAL A 265 -30.15 8.95 12.72
N THR A 266 -30.01 7.83 13.44
CA THR A 266 -30.77 7.59 14.68
C THR A 266 -30.49 8.65 15.75
N LEU A 267 -29.22 8.98 15.99
CA LEU A 267 -28.84 10.03 16.93
C LEU A 267 -29.33 11.40 16.49
N PHE A 268 -29.26 11.72 15.20
CA PHE A 268 -29.78 12.98 14.69
C PHE A 268 -31.30 13.06 14.77
N VAL A 269 -32.02 11.98 14.52
CA VAL A 269 -33.47 11.92 14.76
C VAL A 269 -33.77 12.13 16.23
N PHE A 270 -33.01 11.50 17.13
CA PHE A 270 -33.13 11.73 18.56
C PHE A 270 -32.91 13.21 18.93
N PHE A 271 -31.86 13.85 18.41
CA PHE A 271 -31.61 15.28 18.62
C PHE A 271 -32.71 16.16 18.01
N ALA A 272 -33.24 15.81 16.84
CA ALA A 272 -34.34 16.51 16.20
C ALA A 272 -35.62 16.46 17.06
N VAL A 273 -35.96 15.28 17.57
CA VAL A 273 -37.13 15.07 18.44
C VAL A 273 -36.94 15.80 19.78
N SER A 274 -35.77 15.68 20.40
CA SER A 274 -35.46 16.35 21.68
C SER A 274 -35.55 17.88 21.55
N ALA A 275 -35.00 18.44 20.47
CA ALA A 275 -35.07 19.87 20.21
C ALA A 275 -36.50 20.36 19.89
N ALA A 276 -37.26 19.60 19.08
CA ALA A 276 -38.65 19.94 18.78
C ALA A 276 -39.52 19.90 20.03
N LEU A 277 -39.34 18.90 20.91
CA LEU A 277 -40.06 18.82 22.18
C LEU A 277 -39.69 19.97 23.13
N SER A 278 -38.40 20.28 23.25
CA SER A 278 -37.91 21.38 24.09
C SER A 278 -38.44 22.72 23.61
N ALA A 279 -38.45 22.96 22.30
CA ALA A 279 -39.04 24.16 21.71
C ALA A 279 -40.56 24.22 21.96
N ALA A 280 -41.28 23.11 21.81
CA ALA A 280 -42.72 23.04 22.08
C ALA A 280 -43.07 23.24 23.57
N GLN A 281 -42.23 22.79 24.49
CA GLN A 281 -42.38 23.02 25.94
C GLN A 281 -42.10 24.47 26.31
N ALA A 282 -41.07 25.10 25.74
CA ALA A 282 -40.75 26.51 25.95
C ALA A 282 -41.92 27.43 25.55
N LEU A 283 -42.60 27.11 24.44
CA LEU A 283 -43.81 27.83 23.99
C LEU A 283 -45.03 27.66 24.91
N ARG A 284 -45.05 26.63 25.78
CA ARG A 284 -46.13 26.36 26.74
C ARG A 284 -45.86 26.91 28.15
N ALA A 285 -44.65 27.40 28.42
CA ALA A 285 -44.27 27.94 29.73
C ALA A 285 -44.82 29.37 29.91
N PRO A 286 -45.45 29.71 31.06
CA PRO A 286 -46.15 30.99 31.25
C PRO A 286 -45.23 32.18 31.58
N THR A 287 -43.99 32.21 31.08
CA THR A 287 -43.01 33.29 31.38
C THR A 287 -42.54 33.99 30.12
N GLU A 288 -42.64 35.32 30.08
CA GLU A 288 -42.26 36.21 28.97
C GLU A 288 -40.74 36.26 28.66
N LEU A 289 -39.94 35.36 29.26
CA LEU A 289 -38.49 35.25 29.08
C LEU A 289 -38.06 33.79 28.81
N ALA A 290 -38.91 32.98 28.19
CA ALA A 290 -38.54 31.63 27.75
C ALA A 290 -37.62 31.69 26.51
N GLU A 291 -36.32 31.92 26.70
CA GLU A 291 -35.33 31.68 25.65
C GLU A 291 -35.40 30.20 25.23
N ILE A 292 -35.68 29.94 23.94
CA ILE A 292 -35.59 28.60 23.37
C ILE A 292 -34.11 28.22 23.29
N ARG A 293 -33.58 27.68 24.39
CA ARG A 293 -32.22 27.16 24.46
C ARG A 293 -32.20 25.73 23.96
N VAL A 294 -31.62 25.55 22.79
CA VAL A 294 -31.40 24.23 22.19
C VAL A 294 -29.97 23.83 22.51
N ASP A 295 -29.80 22.66 23.13
CA ASP A 295 -28.48 22.11 23.32
C ASP A 295 -27.91 21.62 21.98
N VAL A 296 -27.00 22.41 21.43
CA VAL A 296 -26.27 22.07 20.19
C VAL A 296 -24.92 21.42 20.51
N THR A 297 -24.50 21.40 21.77
CA THR A 297 -23.17 20.93 22.17
C THR A 297 -23.01 19.43 21.91
N THR A 298 -24.01 18.63 22.27
CA THR A 298 -23.98 17.18 22.10
C THR A 298 -24.02 16.74 20.62
N PRO A 299 -24.88 17.29 19.73
CA PRO A 299 -24.77 17.05 18.29
C PRO A 299 -23.43 17.51 17.69
N ALA A 300 -22.91 18.67 18.11
CA ALA A 300 -21.65 19.20 17.60
C ALA A 300 -20.45 18.31 17.97
N LEU A 301 -20.38 17.83 19.22
CA LEU A 301 -19.33 16.91 19.67
C LEU A 301 -19.37 15.60 18.88
N TYR A 302 -20.57 15.04 18.64
CA TYR A 302 -20.70 13.85 17.82
C TYR A 302 -20.17 14.08 16.39
N ASN A 303 -20.52 15.21 15.77
CA ASN A 303 -20.19 15.50 14.37
C ASN A 303 -18.72 15.83 14.14
N PHE A 304 -18.13 16.64 15.00
CA PHE A 304 -16.78 17.14 14.79
C PHE A 304 -15.72 16.30 15.50
N VAL A 305 -16.10 15.43 16.45
CA VAL A 305 -15.18 14.56 17.18
C VAL A 305 -15.45 13.09 16.87
N ALA A 306 -16.65 12.57 17.18
CA ALA A 306 -16.90 11.13 17.11
C ALA A 306 -16.87 10.59 15.67
N LEU A 307 -17.51 11.26 14.71
CA LEU A 307 -17.54 10.82 13.31
C LEU A 307 -16.14 10.84 12.65
N PRO A 308 -15.35 11.92 12.74
CA PRO A 308 -13.96 11.93 12.24
C PRO A 308 -13.07 10.90 12.94
N ALA A 309 -13.20 10.74 14.26
CA ALA A 309 -12.43 9.75 15.01
C ALA A 309 -12.74 8.32 14.55
N MET A 310 -14.01 8.01 14.30
CA MET A 310 -14.42 6.72 13.75
C MET A 310 -13.92 6.52 12.32
N ALA A 311 -14.05 7.52 11.44
CA ALA A 311 -13.52 7.44 10.09
C ALA A 311 -12.00 7.20 10.10
N PHE A 312 -11.27 7.90 10.98
CA PHE A 312 -9.84 7.69 11.19
C PHE A 312 -9.55 6.27 11.70
N ALA A 313 -10.28 5.78 12.70
CA ALA A 313 -10.12 4.44 13.24
C ALA A 313 -10.31 3.36 12.17
N ILE A 314 -11.30 3.52 11.29
CA ILE A 314 -11.57 2.57 10.20
C ILE A 314 -10.49 2.68 9.12
N VAL A 315 -10.09 3.88 8.73
CA VAL A 315 -8.96 4.08 7.81
C VAL A 315 -7.69 3.43 8.38
N LEU A 316 -7.44 3.54 9.68
CA LEU A 316 -6.30 2.92 10.36
C LEU A 316 -6.44 1.40 10.36
N ALA A 317 -7.60 0.85 10.75
CA ALA A 317 -7.87 -0.58 10.73
C ALA A 317 -7.67 -1.18 9.33
N MET A 318 -8.13 -0.50 8.29
CA MET A 318 -7.89 -0.88 6.90
C MET A 318 -6.40 -0.83 6.55
N HIS A 319 -5.66 0.19 7.01
CA HIS A 319 -4.22 0.27 6.74
C HIS A 319 -3.44 -0.89 7.35
N LEU A 320 -3.78 -1.26 8.59
CA LEU A 320 -3.11 -2.33 9.33
C LEU A 320 -3.39 -3.71 8.73
N ASN A 321 -4.59 -3.91 8.16
CA ASN A 321 -5.03 -5.19 7.61
C ASN A 321 -4.79 -5.36 6.10
N GLN A 322 -4.23 -4.36 5.43
CA GLN A 322 -4.06 -4.35 3.97
C GLN A 322 -2.59 -4.54 3.57
N PRO A 323 -2.29 -5.41 2.59
CA PRO A 323 -0.95 -5.49 2.02
C PRO A 323 -0.57 -4.18 1.30
N ARG A 324 0.73 -3.88 1.30
CA ARG A 324 1.26 -2.64 0.68
C ARG A 324 1.08 -2.69 -0.83
N ASN A 325 0.47 -1.64 -1.39
CA ASN A 325 0.35 -1.51 -2.83
C ASN A 325 1.73 -1.25 -3.48
N PRO A 326 2.04 -1.90 -4.60
CA PRO A 326 3.35 -1.77 -5.26
C PRO A 326 3.54 -0.41 -5.97
N VAL A 327 2.44 0.28 -6.30
CA VAL A 327 2.47 1.59 -6.97
C VAL A 327 2.45 2.71 -5.93
N SER A 328 3.46 3.59 -5.97
CA SER A 328 3.48 4.78 -5.12
C SER A 328 2.62 5.91 -5.71
N TYR A 329 1.79 6.51 -4.86
CA TYR A 329 0.89 7.63 -5.23
C TYR A 329 1.34 8.96 -4.60
N TRP A 330 2.63 9.11 -4.27
CA TRP A 330 3.17 10.32 -3.64
C TRP A 330 2.86 11.61 -4.42
N ALA A 331 2.84 11.52 -5.74
CA ALA A 331 2.48 12.63 -6.62
C ALA A 331 1.04 13.15 -6.36
N VAL A 332 0.12 12.31 -5.88
CA VAL A 332 -1.25 12.70 -5.54
C VAL A 332 -1.27 13.48 -4.22
N TYR A 333 -0.58 12.99 -3.19
CA TYR A 333 -0.53 13.65 -1.88
C TYR A 333 0.20 15.00 -1.91
N THR A 334 1.24 15.13 -2.72
CA THR A 334 1.90 16.43 -2.96
C THR A 334 0.97 17.42 -3.65
N THR A 335 0.06 16.96 -4.50
CA THR A 335 -0.94 17.84 -5.13
C THR A 335 -1.96 18.32 -4.10
N LEU A 336 -2.41 17.45 -3.20
CA LEU A 336 -3.27 17.85 -2.07
C LEU A 336 -2.62 18.99 -1.28
N LEU A 337 -1.36 18.84 -0.87
CA LEU A 337 -0.66 19.86 -0.07
C LEU A 337 -0.60 21.23 -0.74
N VAL A 338 -0.45 21.28 -2.07
CA VAL A 338 -0.43 22.53 -2.84
C VAL A 338 -1.82 23.16 -2.94
N TRP A 339 -2.87 22.34 -3.05
CA TRP A 339 -4.24 22.83 -3.24
C TRP A 339 -4.98 23.16 -1.94
N VAL A 340 -4.52 22.67 -0.78
CA VAL A 340 -5.13 22.98 0.52
C VAL A 340 -5.15 24.49 0.82
N PRO A 341 -4.05 25.25 0.69
CA PRO A 341 -4.08 26.71 0.91
C PRO A 341 -5.02 27.43 -0.06
N VAL A 342 -5.05 27.00 -1.33
CA VAL A 342 -5.96 27.56 -2.36
C VAL A 342 -7.41 27.29 -1.98
N ALA A 343 -7.72 26.06 -1.54
CA ALA A 343 -9.04 25.67 -1.09
C ALA A 343 -9.50 26.50 0.13
N ILE A 344 -8.62 26.72 1.10
CA ILE A 344 -8.91 27.58 2.27
C ILE A 344 -9.18 29.00 1.81
N GLY A 345 -8.30 29.60 1.00
CA GLY A 345 -8.47 30.96 0.50
C GLY A 345 -9.78 31.16 -0.27
N VAL A 346 -10.10 30.24 -1.19
CA VAL A 346 -11.37 30.30 -1.93
C VAL A 346 -12.57 30.06 -1.02
N SER A 347 -12.50 29.14 -0.06
CA SER A 347 -13.60 28.94 0.90
C SER A 347 -13.89 30.18 1.73
N VAL A 348 -12.86 30.93 2.14
CA VAL A 348 -13.02 32.20 2.85
C VAL A 348 -13.67 33.25 1.94
N ILE A 349 -13.27 33.34 0.67
CA ILE A 349 -13.91 34.22 -0.31
C ILE A 349 -15.39 33.86 -0.50
N VAL A 350 -15.71 32.56 -0.61
CA VAL A 350 -17.10 32.09 -0.72
C VAL A 350 -17.89 32.45 0.53
N LEU A 351 -17.33 32.27 1.73
CA LEU A 351 -17.98 32.65 2.98
C LEU A 351 -18.32 34.14 3.03
N VAL A 352 -17.39 35.01 2.62
CA VAL A 352 -17.60 36.47 2.57
C VAL A 352 -18.65 36.85 1.53
N THR A 353 -18.55 36.32 0.31
CA THR A 353 -19.46 36.67 -0.80
C THR A 353 -20.88 36.18 -0.61
N THR A 354 -21.08 35.10 0.16
CA THR A 354 -22.40 34.54 0.45
C THR A 354 -23.06 35.13 1.71
N GLY A 355 -22.43 36.13 2.34
CA GLY A 355 -22.96 36.77 3.55
C GLY A 355 -22.79 35.94 4.83
N GLY A 356 -21.96 34.89 4.81
CA GLY A 356 -21.78 33.98 5.95
C GLY A 356 -20.89 34.50 7.07
N LEU A 357 -20.50 35.77 7.06
CA LEU A 357 -19.67 36.37 8.13
C LEU A 357 -20.37 36.33 9.49
N ASP A 358 -21.70 36.34 9.51
CA ASP A 358 -22.51 36.23 10.73
C ASP A 358 -22.32 34.88 11.45
N LEU A 359 -21.87 33.83 10.73
CA LEU A 359 -21.51 32.55 11.35
C LEU A 359 -20.30 32.68 12.28
N LEU A 360 -19.36 33.59 11.98
CA LEU A 360 -18.17 33.80 12.79
C LEU A 360 -18.48 34.58 14.08
N SER A 361 -19.51 35.43 14.06
CA SER A 361 -19.99 36.16 15.24
C SER A 361 -20.96 35.33 16.10
N GLY A 362 -21.28 34.09 15.69
CA GLY A 362 -22.14 33.16 16.43
C GLY A 362 -23.63 33.23 16.06
N GLY A 363 -24.01 34.08 15.12
CA GLY A 363 -25.37 34.16 14.59
C GLY A 363 -25.62 33.08 13.54
N VAL A 364 -26.41 32.05 13.87
CA VAL A 364 -26.74 30.99 12.91
C VAL A 364 -28.17 31.17 12.39
N SER A 365 -28.28 31.73 11.18
CA SER A 365 -29.54 31.82 10.41
C SER A 365 -29.62 30.73 9.35
N ILE A 366 -30.79 30.52 8.74
CA ILE A 366 -30.98 29.59 7.61
C ILE A 366 -30.14 30.01 6.39
N GLU A 367 -30.04 31.30 6.12
CA GLU A 367 -29.14 31.83 5.08
C GLU A 367 -27.67 31.53 5.42
N GLY A 368 -27.32 31.63 6.71
CA GLY A 368 -26.05 31.16 7.27
C GLY A 368 -25.81 29.68 6.96
N VAL A 369 -26.79 28.79 7.17
CA VAL A 369 -26.67 27.36 6.79
C VAL A 369 -26.37 27.20 5.30
N ARG A 370 -27.08 27.92 4.44
CA ARG A 370 -26.86 27.87 2.99
C ARG A 370 -25.45 28.35 2.61
N SER A 371 -24.99 29.44 3.22
CA SER A 371 -23.62 29.97 3.04
C SER A 371 -22.55 28.94 3.49
N ALA A 372 -22.82 28.21 4.57
CA ALA A 372 -21.93 27.16 5.09
C ALA A 372 -21.85 25.95 4.14
N ILE A 373 -22.97 25.53 3.54
CA ILE A 373 -22.99 24.48 2.53
C ILE A 373 -22.10 24.88 1.35
N TYR A 374 -22.25 26.09 0.81
CA TYR A 374 -21.42 26.57 -0.30
C TYR A 374 -19.94 26.67 0.09
N THR A 375 -19.64 27.20 1.27
CA THR A 375 -18.28 27.36 1.78
C THR A 375 -17.57 26.02 1.94
N VAL A 376 -18.19 25.05 2.60
CA VAL A 376 -17.56 23.75 2.87
C VAL A 376 -17.54 22.85 1.65
N SER A 377 -18.59 22.87 0.81
CA SER A 377 -18.55 22.12 -0.45
C SER A 377 -17.45 22.61 -1.37
N THR A 378 -17.32 23.93 -1.57
CA THR A 378 -16.26 24.51 -2.42
C THR A 378 -14.87 24.23 -1.86
N GLY A 379 -14.66 24.40 -0.56
CA GLY A 379 -13.39 24.08 0.10
C GLY A 379 -12.99 22.61 -0.05
N LEU A 380 -13.91 21.68 0.25
CA LEU A 380 -13.64 20.24 0.14
C LEU A 380 -13.43 19.79 -1.31
N LEU A 381 -14.18 20.35 -2.27
CA LEU A 381 -14.02 20.07 -3.69
C LEU A 381 -12.69 20.56 -4.23
N LEU A 382 -12.28 21.79 -3.91
CA LEU A 382 -11.00 22.33 -4.36
C LEU A 382 -9.81 21.59 -3.74
N ALA A 383 -9.94 21.13 -2.49
CA ALA A 383 -8.91 20.31 -1.87
C ALA A 383 -8.80 18.92 -2.52
N SER A 384 -9.92 18.28 -2.87
CA SER A 384 -9.96 16.87 -3.27
C SER A 384 -10.02 16.61 -4.79
N LEU A 385 -10.58 17.51 -5.59
CA LEU A 385 -10.77 17.31 -7.03
C LEU A 385 -9.44 17.30 -7.81
N PRO A 386 -8.48 18.22 -7.59
CA PRO A 386 -7.17 18.17 -8.25
C PRO A 386 -6.38 16.87 -7.98
N PRO A 387 -6.24 16.39 -6.72
CA PRO A 387 -5.61 15.09 -6.48
C PRO A 387 -6.43 13.94 -7.07
N ALA A 388 -7.76 14.00 -7.07
CA ALA A 388 -8.61 13.00 -7.73
C ALA A 388 -8.35 12.92 -9.25
N ILE A 389 -8.25 14.06 -9.95
CA ILE A 389 -7.92 14.10 -11.39
C ILE A 389 -6.54 13.50 -11.65
N LYS A 390 -5.54 13.83 -10.81
CA LYS A 390 -4.19 13.27 -10.93
C LYS A 390 -4.17 11.76 -10.71
N TYR A 391 -4.91 11.29 -9.70
CA TYR A 391 -5.13 9.88 -9.45
C TYR A 391 -5.77 9.19 -10.67
N MET A 392 -6.86 9.74 -11.22
CA MET A 392 -7.53 9.20 -12.41
C MET A 392 -6.61 9.14 -13.63
N ARG A 393 -5.71 10.11 -13.84
CA ARG A 393 -4.73 10.07 -14.94
C ARG A 393 -3.72 8.94 -14.78
N ILE A 394 -3.25 8.71 -13.55
CA ILE A 394 -2.34 7.58 -13.24
C ILE A 394 -3.07 6.26 -13.46
N GLU A 395 -4.29 6.13 -12.92
CA GLU A 395 -5.05 4.89 -13.01
C GLU A 395 -5.51 4.59 -14.44
N ARG A 396 -5.95 5.59 -15.23
CA ARG A 396 -6.35 5.40 -16.64
C ARG A 396 -5.23 4.80 -17.48
N ARG A 397 -3.97 5.14 -17.21
CA ARG A 397 -2.80 4.59 -17.93
C ARG A 397 -2.52 3.12 -17.57
N GLN A 398 -2.95 2.68 -16.39
CA GLN A 398 -2.71 1.32 -15.89
C GLN A 398 -3.93 0.41 -16.06
N ARG A 399 -5.12 0.99 -16.14
CA ARG A 399 -6.39 0.26 -16.12
C ARG A 399 -6.54 -0.63 -17.33
N GLY A 400 -6.73 -1.92 -17.07
CA GLY A 400 -7.00 -2.91 -18.11
C GLY A 400 -5.77 -3.30 -18.93
N LEU A 401 -4.56 -2.89 -18.53
CA LEU A 401 -3.32 -3.36 -19.15
C LEU A 401 -3.18 -4.88 -19.02
N VAL A 402 -3.44 -5.44 -17.83
CA VAL A 402 -3.35 -6.89 -17.57
C VAL A 402 -4.25 -7.69 -18.52
N ARG A 403 -5.51 -7.26 -18.69
CA ARG A 403 -6.44 -7.87 -19.66
C ARG A 403 -5.96 -7.72 -21.09
N ALA A 404 -5.50 -6.53 -21.48
CA ALA A 404 -4.98 -6.30 -22.83
C ALA A 404 -3.74 -7.16 -23.13
N VAL A 405 -2.88 -7.41 -22.12
CA VAL A 405 -1.73 -8.31 -22.23
C VAL A 405 -2.19 -9.74 -22.47
N ALA A 406 -3.20 -10.21 -21.73
CA ALA A 406 -3.76 -11.54 -21.94
C ALA A 406 -4.35 -11.71 -23.35
N ASP A 407 -5.10 -10.71 -23.82
CA ASP A 407 -5.66 -10.67 -25.17
C ASP A 407 -4.54 -10.74 -26.24
N VAL A 408 -3.47 -9.94 -26.09
CA VAL A 408 -2.31 -9.96 -27.00
C VAL A 408 -1.60 -11.30 -26.99
N LEU A 409 -1.28 -11.85 -25.82
CA LEU A 409 -0.54 -13.10 -25.72
C LEU A 409 -1.34 -14.29 -26.27
N ARG A 410 -2.66 -14.27 -26.08
CA ARG A 410 -3.57 -15.25 -26.68
C ARG A 410 -3.54 -15.15 -28.21
N ASP A 411 -3.67 -13.96 -28.77
CA ASP A 411 -3.63 -13.75 -30.21
C ASP A 411 -2.27 -14.12 -30.81
N ILE A 412 -1.17 -13.80 -30.12
CA ILE A 412 0.18 -14.25 -30.51
C ILE A 412 0.25 -15.78 -30.49
N SER A 413 -0.29 -16.45 -29.46
CA SER A 413 -0.35 -17.92 -29.40
C SER A 413 -1.13 -18.51 -30.58
N GLU A 414 -2.33 -17.98 -30.86
CA GLU A 414 -3.19 -18.45 -31.95
C GLU A 414 -2.51 -18.30 -33.32
N ILE A 415 -1.85 -17.17 -33.57
CA ILE A 415 -1.09 -16.96 -34.82
C ILE A 415 0.17 -17.84 -34.84
N ARG A 416 0.86 -18.01 -33.71
CA ARG A 416 2.07 -18.83 -33.61
C ARG A 416 1.80 -20.30 -33.95
N LYS A 417 0.60 -20.81 -33.65
CA LYS A 417 0.15 -22.17 -34.05
C LYS A 417 0.15 -22.38 -35.57
N THR A 418 0.13 -21.31 -36.38
CA THR A 418 0.25 -21.39 -37.85
C THR A 418 1.69 -21.55 -38.35
N GLY A 419 2.69 -21.49 -37.47
CA GLY A 419 4.11 -21.63 -37.81
C GLY A 419 4.84 -20.32 -38.14
N LEU A 420 4.16 -19.17 -38.13
CA LEU A 420 4.79 -17.86 -38.33
C LEU A 420 5.83 -17.54 -37.24
N SER A 421 6.94 -16.88 -37.60
CA SER A 421 7.97 -16.46 -36.63
C SER A 421 7.41 -15.56 -35.53
N PRO A 422 7.97 -15.55 -34.31
CA PRO A 422 7.42 -14.74 -33.21
C PRO A 422 7.40 -13.23 -33.51
N GLU A 423 8.37 -12.74 -34.26
CA GLU A 423 8.44 -11.34 -34.72
C GLU A 423 7.30 -11.03 -35.69
N LYS A 424 7.05 -11.92 -36.67
CA LYS A 424 5.92 -11.79 -37.59
C LYS A 424 4.57 -11.86 -36.87
N CYS A 425 4.46 -12.68 -35.82
CA CYS A 425 3.26 -12.74 -34.99
C CYS A 425 2.96 -11.39 -34.35
N ILE A 426 3.96 -10.73 -33.74
CA ILE A 426 3.79 -9.41 -33.11
C ILE A 426 3.41 -8.34 -34.15
N ILE A 427 4.04 -8.38 -35.34
CA ILE A 427 3.71 -7.46 -36.44
C ILE A 427 2.25 -7.66 -36.88
N LEU A 428 1.79 -8.89 -37.08
CA LEU A 428 0.42 -9.16 -37.52
C LEU A 428 -0.60 -8.75 -36.45
N VAL A 429 -0.31 -9.08 -35.19
CA VAL A 429 -1.13 -8.71 -34.03
C VAL A 429 -1.26 -7.20 -33.87
N SER A 430 -0.25 -6.42 -34.26
CA SER A 430 -0.31 -4.95 -34.16
C SER A 430 -1.40 -4.28 -35.00
N SER A 431 -1.97 -4.99 -35.99
CA SER A 431 -3.13 -4.52 -36.75
C SER A 431 -4.44 -4.54 -35.95
N ARG A 432 -4.48 -5.28 -34.83
CA ARG A 432 -5.64 -5.41 -33.94
C ARG A 432 -5.59 -4.37 -32.82
N SER A 433 -6.76 -4.05 -32.25
CA SER A 433 -6.87 -3.06 -31.15
C SER A 433 -6.82 -3.72 -29.76
N TYR A 434 -5.93 -3.24 -28.89
CA TYR A 434 -5.72 -3.74 -27.52
C TYR A 434 -5.87 -2.65 -26.46
N ARG A 435 -6.79 -1.71 -26.66
CA ARG A 435 -7.10 -0.61 -25.72
C ARG A 435 -5.83 0.17 -25.36
N ALA A 436 -5.49 0.26 -24.07
CA ALA A 436 -4.31 0.97 -23.57
C ALA A 436 -2.96 0.37 -24.03
N LEU A 437 -2.96 -0.88 -24.52
CA LEU A 437 -1.74 -1.57 -24.97
C LEU A 437 -1.45 -1.39 -26.46
N THR A 438 -2.44 -0.97 -27.26
CA THR A 438 -2.31 -0.71 -28.70
C THR A 438 -1.06 0.11 -29.06
N PRO A 439 -0.81 1.30 -28.48
CA PRO A 439 0.36 2.11 -28.83
C PRO A 439 1.70 1.48 -28.39
N ILE A 440 1.68 0.47 -27.53
CA ILE A 440 2.89 -0.26 -27.11
C ILE A 440 3.18 -1.38 -28.10
N VAL A 441 2.14 -2.12 -28.51
CA VAL A 441 2.26 -3.19 -29.53
C VAL A 441 2.64 -2.60 -30.88
N GLU A 442 2.03 -1.50 -31.31
CA GLU A 442 2.38 -0.80 -32.55
C GLU A 442 3.82 -0.30 -32.56
N ARG A 443 4.31 0.29 -31.45
CA ARG A 443 5.72 0.70 -31.34
C ARG A 443 6.69 -0.48 -31.38
N ALA A 444 6.31 -1.60 -30.77
CA ALA A 444 7.12 -2.83 -30.84
C ALA A 444 7.15 -3.38 -32.27
N ALA A 445 6.00 -3.46 -32.93
CA ALA A 445 5.90 -3.92 -34.31
C ALA A 445 6.67 -3.02 -35.29
N ALA A 446 6.53 -1.69 -35.19
CA ALA A 446 7.28 -0.75 -36.01
C ALA A 446 8.80 -0.93 -35.85
N ALA A 447 9.27 -1.15 -34.61
CA ALA A 447 10.69 -1.43 -34.37
C ALA A 447 11.14 -2.76 -34.98
N LEU A 448 10.31 -3.81 -34.89
CA LEU A 448 10.57 -5.11 -35.51
C LEU A 448 10.60 -5.03 -37.06
N THR A 449 9.70 -4.26 -37.66
CA THR A 449 9.67 -4.04 -39.12
C THR A 449 10.94 -3.36 -39.63
N VAL A 450 11.54 -2.49 -38.82
CA VAL A 450 12.83 -1.83 -39.12
C VAL A 450 14.04 -2.75 -38.86
N GLY A 451 13.83 -3.98 -38.40
CA GLY A 451 14.90 -4.97 -38.18
C GLY A 451 15.58 -4.87 -36.80
N ILE A 452 14.99 -4.15 -35.85
CA ILE A 452 15.49 -4.14 -34.46
C ILE A 452 15.18 -5.49 -33.82
N SER A 453 16.10 -6.02 -33.00
CA SER A 453 15.90 -7.29 -32.30
C SER A 453 14.68 -7.24 -31.37
N LEU A 454 13.97 -8.37 -31.23
CA LEU A 454 12.77 -8.48 -30.40
C LEU A 454 12.98 -7.99 -28.97
N GLU A 455 14.11 -8.34 -28.36
CA GLU A 455 14.44 -7.91 -27.01
C GLU A 455 14.52 -6.38 -26.90
N GLU A 456 15.22 -5.72 -27.84
CA GLU A 456 15.38 -4.28 -27.83
C GLU A 456 14.09 -3.55 -28.24
N ALA A 457 13.33 -4.10 -29.20
CA ALA A 457 12.03 -3.57 -29.62
C ALA A 457 11.03 -3.53 -28.45
N LEU A 458 10.85 -4.65 -27.75
CA LEU A 458 9.96 -4.71 -26.58
C LEU A 458 10.52 -3.90 -25.40
N ARG A 459 11.83 -3.89 -25.16
CA ARG A 459 12.45 -3.04 -24.13
C ARG A 459 12.17 -1.55 -24.36
N ARG A 460 12.21 -1.07 -25.61
CA ARG A 460 11.86 0.30 -25.98
C ARG A 460 10.36 0.57 -25.86
N ALA A 461 9.53 -0.35 -26.33
CA ALA A 461 8.07 -0.22 -26.30
C ALA A 461 7.54 -0.13 -24.86
N LEU A 462 8.11 -0.91 -23.94
CA LEU A 462 7.74 -0.98 -22.53
C LEU A 462 8.36 0.15 -21.67
N ARG A 463 9.25 0.98 -22.23
CA ARG A 463 9.91 2.05 -21.49
C ARG A 463 8.87 3.04 -20.93
N GLY A 464 8.91 3.26 -19.62
CA GLY A 464 8.00 4.19 -18.92
C GLY A 464 6.72 3.54 -18.37
N LEU A 465 6.48 2.25 -18.62
CA LEU A 465 5.40 1.52 -17.96
C LEU A 465 5.72 1.25 -16.50
N ARG A 466 4.74 1.55 -15.64
CA ARG A 466 4.83 1.35 -14.18
C ARG A 466 4.12 0.08 -13.70
N GLU A 467 3.25 -0.50 -14.52
CA GLU A 467 2.50 -1.70 -14.17
C GLU A 467 3.46 -2.90 -14.31
N TRP A 468 3.81 -3.50 -13.17
CA TRP A 468 4.85 -4.51 -13.07
C TRP A 468 4.49 -5.79 -13.83
N PHE A 469 3.23 -6.21 -13.76
CA PHE A 469 2.80 -7.48 -14.36
C PHE A 469 2.92 -7.47 -15.87
N THR A 470 2.48 -6.39 -16.52
CA THR A 470 2.59 -6.17 -17.97
C THR A 470 4.05 -6.26 -18.41
N VAL A 471 4.96 -5.59 -17.69
CA VAL A 471 6.39 -5.63 -17.99
C VAL A 471 6.95 -7.05 -17.80
N ALA A 472 6.52 -7.75 -16.74
CA ALA A 472 6.90 -9.13 -16.47
C ALA A 472 6.45 -10.07 -17.59
N SER A 473 5.18 -10.02 -17.99
CA SER A 473 4.61 -10.88 -19.03
C SER A 473 5.31 -10.73 -20.38
N PHE A 474 5.54 -9.49 -20.84
CA PHE A 474 6.28 -9.28 -22.09
C PHE A 474 7.75 -9.68 -21.96
N ARG A 475 8.36 -9.53 -20.79
CA ARG A 475 9.73 -10.00 -20.57
C ARG A 475 9.83 -11.52 -20.59
N PHE A 476 8.86 -12.21 -20.00
CA PHE A 476 8.76 -13.68 -20.10
C PHE A 476 8.49 -14.13 -21.53
N LEU A 477 7.69 -13.37 -22.29
CA LEU A 477 7.52 -13.61 -23.71
C LEU A 477 8.86 -13.49 -24.46
N VAL A 478 9.64 -12.43 -24.24
CA VAL A 478 10.99 -12.31 -24.84
C VAL A 478 11.86 -13.50 -24.46
N ASP A 479 11.99 -13.82 -23.17
CA ASP A 479 12.83 -14.93 -22.72
C ASP A 479 12.38 -16.28 -23.32
N SER A 480 11.07 -16.51 -23.42
CA SER A 480 10.53 -17.71 -24.05
C SER A 480 10.88 -17.81 -25.54
N ILE A 481 10.99 -16.67 -26.23
CA ILE A 481 11.34 -16.60 -27.65
C ILE A 481 12.85 -16.69 -27.87
N THR A 482 13.64 -15.90 -27.14
CA THR A 482 15.10 -15.82 -27.33
C THR A 482 15.80 -17.09 -26.89
N VAL A 483 15.30 -17.70 -25.82
CA VAL A 483 15.87 -18.94 -25.33
C VAL A 483 15.09 -20.09 -25.98
N GLY A 484 13.78 -20.24 -25.73
CA GLY A 484 12.99 -21.41 -26.14
C GLY A 484 12.39 -21.43 -27.53
N GLY A 485 12.79 -20.52 -28.42
CA GLY A 485 12.23 -20.43 -29.77
C GLY A 485 10.75 -20.05 -29.80
N GLY A 486 10.12 -19.76 -28.65
CA GLY A 486 8.74 -19.29 -28.56
C GLY A 486 7.73 -20.30 -29.08
N SER A 487 7.76 -21.55 -28.61
CA SER A 487 6.79 -22.56 -29.04
C SER A 487 5.33 -22.10 -28.76
N PRO A 488 4.36 -22.48 -29.60
CA PRO A 488 2.96 -22.11 -29.38
C PRO A 488 2.47 -22.49 -27.97
N GLU A 489 2.89 -23.63 -27.44
CA GLU A 489 2.48 -24.17 -26.15
C GLU A 489 2.99 -23.32 -24.98
N VAL A 490 4.17 -22.71 -25.12
CA VAL A 490 4.79 -21.83 -24.11
C VAL A 490 4.03 -20.51 -24.05
N ILE A 491 3.75 -19.90 -25.21
CA ILE A 491 2.98 -18.66 -25.30
C ILE A 491 1.54 -18.88 -24.83
N ASP A 492 0.92 -20.00 -25.19
CA ASP A 492 -0.42 -20.38 -24.74
C ASP A 492 -0.49 -20.51 -23.22
N THR A 493 0.51 -21.15 -22.61
CA THR A 493 0.59 -21.30 -21.15
C THR A 493 0.76 -19.95 -20.46
N LEU A 494 1.62 -19.08 -20.99
CA LEU A 494 1.78 -17.72 -20.49
C LEU A 494 0.46 -16.92 -20.61
N ALA A 495 -0.24 -17.04 -21.74
CA ALA A 495 -1.53 -16.40 -21.96
C ALA A 495 -2.58 -16.87 -20.95
N ARG A 496 -2.71 -18.18 -20.70
CA ARG A 496 -3.64 -18.74 -19.70
C ARG A 496 -3.38 -18.18 -18.30
N TYR A 497 -2.13 -18.06 -17.87
CA TYR A 497 -1.80 -17.47 -16.56
C TYR A 497 -2.12 -15.99 -16.50
N THR A 498 -1.85 -15.23 -17.57
CA THR A 498 -2.22 -13.80 -17.62
C THR A 498 -3.73 -13.58 -17.62
N GLN A 499 -4.49 -14.49 -18.24
CA GLN A 499 -5.95 -14.47 -18.27
C GLN A 499 -6.55 -14.69 -16.87
N MET A 500 -6.06 -15.69 -16.13
CA MET A 500 -6.50 -15.95 -14.76
C MET A 500 -6.29 -14.75 -13.83
N LEU A 501 -5.21 -13.99 -14.05
CA LEU A 501 -4.95 -12.76 -13.30
C LEU A 501 -5.85 -11.60 -13.73
N ALA A 502 -6.11 -11.46 -15.03
CA ALA A 502 -7.05 -10.47 -15.54
C ALA A 502 -8.47 -10.72 -14.99
N GLU A 503 -8.87 -11.98 -14.89
CA GLU A 503 -10.13 -12.41 -14.28
C GLU A 503 -10.17 -12.09 -12.78
N LEU A 504 -9.09 -12.38 -12.04
CA LEU A 504 -8.99 -12.02 -10.63
C LEU A 504 -9.09 -10.49 -10.41
N GLU A 505 -8.41 -9.68 -11.23
CA GLU A 505 -8.49 -8.21 -11.14
C GLU A 505 -9.91 -7.70 -11.44
N GLU A 506 -10.59 -8.32 -12.42
CA GLU A 506 -11.96 -7.95 -12.73
C GLU A 506 -12.95 -8.38 -11.64
N GLU A 507 -12.75 -9.56 -11.04
CA GLU A 507 -13.53 -10.03 -9.90
C GLU A 507 -13.40 -9.06 -8.71
N ILE A 508 -12.17 -8.66 -8.37
CA ILE A 508 -11.89 -7.62 -7.36
C ILE A 508 -12.68 -6.35 -7.66
N ARG A 509 -12.59 -5.86 -8.90
CA ARG A 509 -13.23 -4.62 -9.32
C ARG A 509 -14.75 -4.70 -9.23
N ARG A 510 -15.35 -5.82 -9.66
CA ARG A 510 -16.81 -6.03 -9.62
C ARG A 510 -17.32 -6.11 -8.19
N ARG A 511 -16.69 -6.92 -7.33
CA ARG A 511 -17.05 -7.05 -5.91
C ARG A 511 -16.97 -5.71 -5.19
N MET A 512 -15.84 -5.00 -5.33
CA MET A 512 -15.65 -3.70 -4.66
C MET A 512 -16.58 -2.61 -5.19
N ARG A 513 -16.92 -2.62 -6.49
CA ARG A 513 -17.83 -1.62 -7.07
C ARG A 513 -19.18 -1.65 -6.36
N THR A 514 -19.73 -2.84 -6.12
CA THR A 514 -21.03 -2.98 -5.43
C THR A 514 -20.99 -2.42 -4.01
N GLN A 515 -19.91 -2.66 -3.27
CA GLN A 515 -19.77 -2.21 -1.88
C GLN A 515 -19.55 -0.70 -1.75
N VAL A 516 -18.88 -0.09 -2.73
CA VAL A 516 -18.61 1.36 -2.76
C VAL A 516 -19.88 2.18 -2.99
N PHE A 517 -20.92 1.62 -3.61
CA PHE A 517 -22.18 2.34 -3.85
C PHE A 517 -23.02 2.56 -2.58
N VAL A 518 -22.94 1.68 -1.59
CA VAL A 518 -23.73 1.77 -0.34
C VAL A 518 -23.50 3.11 0.39
N PRO A 519 -22.25 3.57 0.60
CA PRO A 519 -21.93 4.92 1.03
C PRO A 519 -22.67 6.08 0.35
N TYR A 520 -22.96 6.00 -0.95
CA TYR A 520 -23.64 7.07 -1.67
C TYR A 520 -25.09 7.24 -1.23
N PHE A 521 -25.77 6.12 -0.99
CA PHE A 521 -27.11 6.15 -0.41
C PHE A 521 -27.07 6.71 1.01
N GLY A 522 -26.07 6.31 1.79
CA GLY A 522 -25.88 6.82 3.15
C GLY A 522 -25.65 8.32 3.24
N ALA A 523 -24.87 8.89 2.32
CA ALA A 523 -24.67 10.33 2.24
C ALA A 523 -25.98 11.10 1.95
N ILE A 524 -26.82 10.60 1.03
CA ILE A 524 -28.12 11.20 0.75
C ILE A 524 -29.01 11.12 1.99
N MET A 525 -29.12 9.93 2.60
CA MET A 525 -29.94 9.72 3.80
C MET A 525 -29.54 10.64 4.95
N LEU A 526 -28.24 10.71 5.26
CA LEU A 526 -27.76 11.53 6.37
C LEU A 526 -27.92 13.03 6.10
N SER A 527 -27.85 13.45 4.84
CA SER A 527 -27.97 14.86 4.44
C SER A 527 -29.42 15.36 4.42
N SER A 528 -30.39 14.47 4.17
CA SER A 528 -31.81 14.85 4.03
C SER A 528 -32.69 14.43 5.19
N LEU A 529 -32.59 13.18 5.68
CA LEU A 529 -33.56 12.63 6.65
C LEU A 529 -33.61 13.39 7.98
N PRO A 530 -32.49 13.75 8.62
CA PRO A 530 -32.55 14.49 9.89
C PRO A 530 -33.28 15.82 9.78
N VAL A 531 -32.97 16.58 8.72
CA VAL A 531 -33.57 17.91 8.47
C VAL A 531 -35.04 17.75 8.09
N MET A 532 -35.38 16.75 7.28
CA MET A 532 -36.77 16.47 6.91
C MET A 532 -37.63 16.06 8.11
N ILE A 533 -37.10 15.20 8.99
CA ILE A 533 -37.80 14.78 10.21
C ILE A 533 -37.95 15.97 11.16
N LEU A 534 -36.91 16.78 11.33
CA LEU A 534 -37.00 18.00 12.12
C LEU A 534 -38.07 18.94 11.57
N TYR A 535 -38.07 19.21 10.26
CA TYR A 535 -39.09 20.02 9.59
C TYR A 535 -40.51 19.48 9.81
N MET A 536 -40.71 18.17 9.64
CA MET A 536 -42.01 17.53 9.86
C MET A 536 -42.49 17.70 11.31
N LEU A 537 -41.62 17.49 12.30
CA LEU A 537 -41.95 17.65 13.72
C LEU A 537 -42.29 19.10 14.06
N LEU A 538 -41.53 20.06 13.53
CA LEU A 538 -41.79 21.48 13.74
C LEU A 538 -43.08 21.94 13.05
N SER A 539 -43.38 21.40 11.87
CA SER A 539 -44.65 21.66 11.17
C SER A 539 -45.85 21.18 11.99
N ILE A 540 -45.75 20.03 12.66
CA ILE A 540 -46.80 19.53 13.57
C ILE A 540 -46.92 20.44 14.80
N ALA A 541 -45.80 20.91 15.35
CA ALA A 541 -45.77 21.81 16.50
C ALA A 541 -46.09 23.28 16.17
N ARG A 542 -46.26 23.62 14.87
CA ARG A 542 -46.43 25.00 14.36
C ARG A 542 -45.29 25.95 14.72
N ILE A 543 -44.07 25.44 14.78
CA ILE A 543 -42.86 26.21 15.07
C ILE A 543 -42.14 26.50 13.74
N PRO A 544 -41.75 27.76 13.45
CA PRO A 544 -41.01 28.05 12.24
C PRO A 544 -39.60 27.45 12.30
N LEU A 545 -39.14 26.84 11.20
CA LEU A 545 -37.82 26.19 11.10
C LEU A 545 -36.63 27.08 11.48
N PRO A 546 -36.59 28.39 11.13
CA PRO A 546 -35.49 29.29 11.51
C PRO A 546 -35.17 29.33 13.00
N THR A 547 -36.15 29.06 13.87
CA THR A 547 -35.95 29.00 15.34
C THR A 547 -34.93 27.94 15.75
N LEU A 548 -34.78 26.88 14.96
CA LEU A 548 -33.82 25.80 15.20
C LEU A 548 -32.66 25.80 14.18
N ALA A 549 -32.37 26.95 13.55
CA ALA A 549 -31.27 27.09 12.60
C ALA A 549 -29.89 26.60 13.12
N PRO A 550 -29.49 26.81 14.40
CA PRO A 550 -28.26 26.23 14.95
C PRO A 550 -28.19 24.69 14.88
N LEU A 551 -29.32 24.01 15.09
CA LEU A 551 -29.39 22.56 15.02
C LEU A 551 -29.35 22.07 13.57
N VAL A 552 -30.07 22.74 12.67
CA VAL A 552 -30.05 22.47 11.23
C VAL A 552 -28.62 22.63 10.69
N PHE A 553 -27.92 23.69 11.09
CA PHE A 553 -26.50 23.89 10.78
C PHE A 553 -25.68 22.68 11.22
N CYS A 554 -25.76 22.27 12.49
CA CYS A 554 -24.98 21.14 12.97
C CYS A 554 -25.29 19.84 12.23
N MET A 555 -26.56 19.54 11.92
CA MET A 555 -26.94 18.34 11.16
C MET A 555 -26.38 18.36 9.74
N VAL A 556 -26.54 19.47 9.01
CA VAL A 556 -26.06 19.61 7.64
C VAL A 556 -24.53 19.57 7.58
N MET A 557 -23.85 20.31 8.46
CA MET A 557 -22.39 20.33 8.51
C MET A 557 -21.82 18.96 8.90
N GLY A 558 -22.45 18.27 9.85
CA GLY A 558 -22.10 16.89 10.21
C GLY A 558 -22.27 15.93 9.04
N ALA A 559 -23.38 16.02 8.30
CA ALA A 559 -23.64 15.22 7.13
C ALA A 559 -22.60 15.45 6.03
N MET A 560 -22.19 16.70 5.78
CA MET A 560 -21.14 17.04 4.81
C MET A 560 -19.77 16.48 5.19
N VAL A 561 -19.34 16.68 6.44
CA VAL A 561 -18.06 16.15 6.94
C VAL A 561 -18.05 14.62 6.85
N ASN A 562 -19.14 13.98 7.24
CA ASN A 562 -19.24 12.53 7.20
C ASN A 562 -19.30 12.00 5.76
N ALA A 563 -20.03 12.65 4.84
CA ALA A 563 -20.06 12.27 3.43
C ALA A 563 -18.64 12.34 2.79
N TYR A 564 -17.87 13.36 3.15
CA TYR A 564 -16.47 13.47 2.71
C TYR A 564 -15.59 12.35 3.29
N ALA A 565 -15.66 12.13 4.61
CA ALA A 565 -14.93 11.05 5.28
C ALA A 565 -15.30 9.68 4.70
N MET A 566 -16.58 9.48 4.42
CA MET A 566 -17.14 8.29 3.82
C MET A 566 -16.59 8.03 2.42
N GLY A 567 -16.40 9.07 1.61
CA GLY A 567 -15.73 8.93 0.32
C GLY A 567 -14.25 8.55 0.45
N LEU A 568 -13.54 9.07 1.45
CA LEU A 568 -12.16 8.66 1.70
C LEU A 568 -12.07 7.18 2.09
N VAL A 569 -12.97 6.72 2.97
CA VAL A 569 -13.06 5.30 3.39
C VAL A 569 -13.43 4.42 2.18
N ALA A 570 -14.45 4.80 1.40
CA ALA A 570 -14.90 4.09 0.20
C ALA A 570 -13.80 3.92 -0.85
N GLY A 571 -13.08 4.99 -1.17
CA GLY A 571 -11.98 4.90 -2.13
C GLY A 571 -10.80 4.10 -1.59
N LYS A 572 -10.47 4.21 -0.29
CA LYS A 572 -9.45 3.37 0.34
C LYS A 572 -9.82 1.90 0.27
N ALA A 573 -11.07 1.55 0.48
CA ALA A 573 -11.53 0.16 0.41
C ALA A 573 -11.44 -0.38 -1.02
N SER A 574 -11.88 0.41 -2.01
CA SER A 574 -11.94 0.00 -3.42
C SER A 574 -10.57 -0.31 -4.03
N LYS A 575 -9.59 0.55 -3.74
CA LYS A 575 -8.29 0.57 -4.45
C LYS A 575 -7.11 0.42 -3.51
N ALA A 576 -7.37 0.14 -2.24
CA ALA A 576 -6.33 -0.09 -1.25
C ALA A 576 -5.40 1.16 -1.08
N THR A 577 -5.87 2.35 -1.47
CA THR A 577 -5.13 3.62 -1.33
C THR A 577 -6.03 4.77 -0.94
N LEU A 578 -5.52 5.67 -0.09
CA LEU A 578 -6.22 6.91 0.22
C LEU A 578 -6.35 7.85 -0.99
N ALA A 579 -5.45 7.73 -1.98
CA ALA A 579 -5.50 8.53 -3.20
C ALA A 579 -6.80 8.33 -4.01
N ALA A 580 -7.31 7.10 -4.05
CA ALA A 580 -8.61 6.79 -4.65
C ALA A 580 -9.80 7.37 -3.86
N GLY A 581 -9.59 7.64 -2.57
CA GLY A 581 -10.53 8.29 -1.67
C GLY A 581 -10.97 9.66 -2.16
N PHE A 582 -10.04 10.47 -2.69
CA PHE A 582 -10.34 11.83 -3.12
C PHE A 582 -11.42 11.89 -4.21
N LEU A 583 -11.45 10.92 -5.13
CA LEU A 583 -12.49 10.84 -6.15
C LEU A 583 -13.88 10.66 -5.53
N HIS A 584 -14.01 9.67 -4.64
CA HIS A 584 -15.29 9.35 -3.99
C HIS A 584 -15.69 10.44 -3.00
N ALA A 585 -14.73 11.04 -2.30
CA ALA A 585 -14.96 12.15 -1.40
C ALA A 585 -15.49 13.38 -2.14
N SER A 586 -14.91 13.71 -3.30
CA SER A 586 -15.42 14.81 -4.15
C SER A 586 -16.85 14.54 -4.64
N LEU A 587 -17.15 13.34 -5.13
CA LEU A 587 -18.49 12.97 -5.60
C LEU A 587 -19.51 13.00 -4.45
N LEU A 588 -19.17 12.44 -3.29
CA LEU A 588 -20.05 12.43 -2.12
C LEU A 588 -20.28 13.82 -1.55
N THR A 589 -19.30 14.72 -1.61
CA THR A 589 -19.53 16.12 -1.22
C THR A 589 -20.51 16.83 -2.13
N VAL A 590 -20.49 16.57 -3.45
CA VAL A 590 -21.50 17.12 -4.37
C VAL A 590 -22.87 16.55 -4.04
N VAL A 591 -22.96 15.23 -3.85
CA VAL A 591 -24.23 14.56 -3.53
C VAL A 591 -24.81 15.06 -2.21
N ALA A 592 -23.99 15.18 -1.17
CA ALA A 592 -24.41 15.70 0.13
C ALA A 592 -24.85 17.17 0.04
N ALA A 593 -24.06 18.03 -0.61
CA ALA A 593 -24.42 19.43 -0.78
C ALA A 593 -25.73 19.60 -1.57
N ALA A 594 -25.89 18.87 -2.67
CA ALA A 594 -27.13 18.90 -3.47
C ALA A 594 -28.33 18.39 -2.68
N ALA A 595 -28.18 17.29 -1.94
CA ALA A 595 -29.23 16.74 -1.09
C ALA A 595 -29.62 17.71 0.04
N SER A 596 -28.64 18.32 0.72
CA SER A 596 -28.90 19.31 1.78
C SER A 596 -29.59 20.56 1.24
N LEU A 597 -29.15 21.10 0.10
CA LEU A 597 -29.79 22.26 -0.53
C LEU A 597 -31.22 21.96 -0.98
N ALA A 598 -31.44 20.80 -1.61
CA ALA A 598 -32.78 20.37 -2.01
C ALA A 598 -33.71 20.19 -0.80
N THR A 599 -33.17 19.69 0.32
CA THR A 599 -33.93 19.50 1.55
C THR A 599 -34.31 20.84 2.19
N LEU A 600 -33.40 21.81 2.24
CA LEU A 600 -33.70 23.17 2.74
C LEU A 600 -34.74 23.86 1.86
N ALA A 601 -34.59 23.79 0.54
CA ALA A 601 -35.56 24.36 -0.41
C ALA A 601 -36.96 23.75 -0.24
N TYR A 602 -37.05 22.43 -0.04
CA TYR A 602 -38.33 21.76 0.25
C TYR A 602 -38.95 22.21 1.58
N ALA A 603 -38.13 22.46 2.60
CA ALA A 603 -38.57 22.93 3.90
C ALA A 603 -39.00 24.42 3.92
N GLY A 604 -39.05 25.08 2.76
CA GLY A 604 -39.40 26.50 2.63
C GLY A 604 -38.34 27.46 3.15
N ALA A 605 -37.07 27.01 3.16
CA ALA A 605 -35.93 27.63 3.84
C ALA A 605 -34.79 28.01 2.88
#